data_AF-A0A1F2QTS3-F1
#
_entry.id   AF-A0A1F2QTS3-F1
#
_cell.length_a   1.000
_cell.length_b   1.000
_cell.length_c   1.000
_cell.angle_alpha   90.00
_cell.angle_beta   90.00
_cell.angle_gamma   90.00
#
_symmetry.space_group_name_H-M   'P 1'
#
loop_
_entity.id
_entity.type
_entity.pdbx_description
1 polymer ?
#
loop_
_entity_poly.entity_id
_entity_poly.type
_entity_poly.pdbx_seq_one_letter_code
_entity_poly.pdbx_strand_id
1 'polypeptide(L)'
;MRVPLNLATSPFIPVRRFLLTVGVLGAVALAATLLVGIEAVQLWRGRTATQARMRELEAERVRLLQAQQRLESELEDPATQEILARTRFLNDLIRRKNLSWTELFFDLEERLPPRVRILAVAPSLREDGDLQVELQVGSESAPALIEFLQALEEGDKFREIALRSQNRSTGNQPDAVTAQVSVVYVQE
;
A
#
# COMPACT_ATOMS: atom_id res chain seq x y z
N MET A 1 -39.19 -68.88 76.84
CA MET A 1 -39.07 -67.91 75.72
C MET A 1 -39.24 -66.52 76.27
N ARG A 2 -38.24 -65.63 76.14
CA ARG A 2 -38.33 -64.24 76.59
C ARG A 2 -38.63 -63.37 75.39
N VAL A 3 -39.85 -62.84 75.31
CA VAL A 3 -40.25 -61.86 74.31
C VAL A 3 -39.79 -60.51 74.83
N PRO A 4 -38.90 -59.78 74.13
CA PRO A 4 -38.55 -58.42 74.53
C PRO A 4 -39.75 -57.52 74.29
N LEU A 5 -40.55 -57.31 75.33
CA LEU A 5 -41.66 -56.37 75.31
C LEU A 5 -41.08 -54.95 75.41
N ASN A 6 -41.30 -54.16 74.36
CA ASN A 6 -40.89 -52.76 74.33
C ASN A 6 -41.91 -51.93 75.13
N LEU A 7 -41.51 -51.44 76.31
CA LEU A 7 -42.34 -50.64 77.24
C LEU A 7 -42.24 -49.11 77.00
N ALA A 8 -41.77 -48.66 75.84
CA ALA A 8 -41.73 -47.23 75.53
C ALA A 8 -43.16 -46.70 75.26
N THR A 9 -43.71 -45.91 76.18
CA THR A 9 -45.03 -45.26 76.06
C THR A 9 -45.05 -44.11 75.04
N SER A 10 -43.89 -43.64 74.59
CA SER A 10 -43.77 -42.67 73.50
C SER A 10 -42.64 -43.07 72.54
N PRO A 11 -42.84 -42.90 71.22
CA PRO A 11 -41.82 -43.25 70.23
C PRO A 11 -40.59 -42.33 70.36
N PHE A 12 -39.39 -42.91 70.36
CA PHE A 12 -38.13 -42.16 70.42
C PHE A 12 -37.84 -41.50 69.06
N ILE A 13 -38.37 -40.31 68.83
CA ILE A 13 -38.14 -39.54 67.61
C ILE A 13 -36.82 -38.76 67.78
N PRO A 14 -35.81 -38.95 66.91
CA PRO A 14 -34.56 -38.20 67.00
C PRO A 14 -34.76 -36.76 66.50
N VAL A 15 -35.41 -35.92 67.31
CA VAL A 15 -35.76 -34.52 67.00
C VAL A 15 -34.52 -33.70 66.59
N ARG A 16 -33.36 -33.94 67.21
CA ARG A 16 -32.11 -33.26 66.88
C ARG A 16 -31.64 -33.52 65.44
N ARG A 17 -31.77 -34.77 64.97
CA ARG A 17 -31.36 -35.14 63.60
C ARG A 17 -32.31 -34.52 62.58
N PHE A 18 -33.60 -34.53 62.87
CA PHE A 18 -34.62 -33.90 62.02
C PHE A 18 -34.40 -32.38 61.88
N LEU A 19 -34.23 -31.67 63.00
CA LEU A 19 -33.96 -30.22 62.98
C LEU A 19 -32.67 -29.87 62.23
N LEU A 20 -31.60 -30.67 62.40
CA LEU A 20 -30.37 -30.50 61.64
C LEU A 20 -30.58 -30.70 60.14
N THR A 21 -31.30 -31.75 59.73
CA THR A 21 -31.57 -31.99 58.31
C THR A 21 -32.41 -30.90 57.67
N VAL A 22 -33.44 -30.41 58.37
CA VAL A 22 -34.30 -29.32 57.89
C VAL A 22 -33.52 -28.00 57.84
N GLY A 23 -32.69 -27.73 58.84
CA GLY A 23 -31.82 -26.55 58.87
C GLY A 23 -30.81 -26.54 57.72
N VAL A 24 -30.17 -27.69 57.44
CA VAL A 24 -29.24 -27.84 56.32
C VAL A 24 -29.96 -27.66 54.98
N LEU A 25 -31.11 -28.29 54.79
CA LEU A 25 -31.91 -28.14 53.57
C LEU A 25 -32.36 -26.68 53.36
N GLY A 26 -32.81 -26.01 54.42
CA GLY A 26 -33.18 -24.59 54.39
C GLY A 26 -31.99 -23.70 54.03
N ALA A 27 -30.82 -23.96 54.61
CA ALA A 27 -29.60 -23.22 54.31
C ALA A 27 -29.15 -23.42 52.85
N VAL A 28 -29.24 -24.65 52.32
CA VAL A 28 -28.92 -24.96 50.92
C VAL A 28 -29.91 -24.27 49.98
N ALA A 29 -31.20 -24.30 50.27
CA ALA A 29 -32.22 -23.62 49.47
C ALA A 29 -32.02 -22.09 49.47
N LEU A 30 -31.70 -21.51 50.62
CA LEU A 30 -31.38 -20.08 50.74
C LEU A 30 -30.11 -19.73 49.94
N ALA A 31 -29.04 -20.51 50.06
CA ALA A 31 -27.81 -20.31 49.31
C ALA A 31 -28.03 -20.41 47.80
N ALA A 32 -28.80 -21.39 47.33
CA ALA A 32 -29.15 -21.52 45.92
C ALA A 32 -29.96 -20.31 45.41
N THR A 33 -30.92 -19.84 46.20
CA THR A 33 -31.74 -18.66 45.86
C THR A 33 -30.88 -17.40 45.77
N LEU A 34 -29.95 -17.20 46.71
CA LEU A 34 -29.02 -16.08 46.70
C LEU A 34 -28.08 -16.14 45.49
N LEU A 35 -27.56 -17.31 45.15
CA LEU A 35 -26.66 -17.49 44.00
C LEU A 35 -27.37 -17.11 42.69
N VAL A 36 -28.59 -17.61 42.48
CA VAL A 36 -29.40 -17.25 41.30
C VAL A 36 -29.73 -15.74 41.28
N GLY A 37 -30.06 -15.16 42.44
CA GLY A 37 -30.34 -13.73 42.54
C GLY A 37 -29.12 -12.86 42.19
N ILE A 38 -27.92 -13.25 42.63
CA ILE A 38 -26.67 -12.55 42.32
C ILE A 38 -26.36 -12.62 40.82
N GLU A 39 -26.43 -13.81 40.22
CA GLU A 39 -26.23 -14.01 38.78
C GLU A 39 -27.21 -13.17 37.94
N ALA A 40 -28.49 -13.14 38.33
CA ALA A 40 -29.50 -12.35 37.65
C ALA A 40 -29.19 -10.84 37.69
N VAL A 41 -28.75 -10.33 38.85
CA VAL A 41 -28.37 -8.91 39.00
C VAL A 41 -27.12 -8.58 38.20
N GLN A 42 -26.11 -9.45 38.20
CA GLN A 42 -24.89 -9.25 37.42
C GLN A 42 -25.19 -9.23 35.91
N LEU A 43 -26.02 -10.16 35.44
CA LEU A 43 -26.44 -10.22 34.03
C LEU A 43 -27.24 -8.97 33.61
N TRP A 44 -28.13 -8.48 34.46
CA TRP A 44 -28.88 -7.25 34.21
C TRP A 44 -27.97 -6.02 34.13
N ARG A 45 -26.99 -5.90 35.03
CA ARG A 45 -26.01 -4.79 35.01
C ARG A 45 -25.08 -4.85 33.80
N GLY A 46 -24.69 -6.06 33.36
CA GLY A 46 -23.86 -6.24 32.17
C GLY A 46 -24.56 -5.80 30.89
N ARG A 47 -25.87 -6.10 30.76
CA ARG A 47 -26.66 -5.80 29.55
C ARG A 47 -26.76 -4.30 29.24
N THR A 48 -26.90 -3.44 30.24
CA THR A 48 -27.07 -1.99 30.02
C THR A 48 -25.80 -1.34 29.50
N ALA A 49 -24.64 -1.70 30.06
CA ALA A 49 -23.34 -1.19 29.61
C ALA A 49 -23.00 -1.68 28.19
N THR A 50 -23.28 -2.95 27.88
CA THR A 50 -23.05 -3.48 26.53
C THR A 50 -23.97 -2.86 25.49
N GLN A 51 -25.23 -2.59 25.84
CA GLN A 51 -26.18 -1.96 24.92
C GLN A 51 -25.83 -0.50 24.63
N ALA A 52 -25.36 0.25 25.63
CA ALA A 52 -24.89 1.61 25.43
C ALA A 52 -23.70 1.65 24.46
N ARG A 53 -22.72 0.76 24.65
CA ARG A 53 -21.53 0.68 23.79
C ARG A 53 -21.86 0.22 22.36
N MET A 54 -22.80 -0.71 22.21
CA MET A 54 -23.28 -1.13 20.89
C MET A 54 -23.96 0.03 20.15
N ARG A 55 -24.80 0.82 20.83
CA ARG A 55 -25.45 1.99 20.22
C ARG A 55 -24.45 3.06 19.82
N GLU A 56 -23.42 3.29 20.62
CA GLU A 56 -22.33 4.23 20.29
C GLU A 56 -21.59 3.77 19.03
N LEU A 57 -21.20 2.51 18.95
CA LEU A 57 -20.53 1.93 17.78
C LEU A 57 -21.41 1.95 16.53
N GLU A 58 -22.72 1.69 16.66
CA GLU A 58 -23.68 1.81 15.57
C GLU A 58 -23.79 3.26 15.08
N ALA A 59 -23.86 4.23 15.99
CA ALA A 59 -23.90 5.64 15.63
C ALA A 59 -22.62 6.09 14.92
N GLU A 60 -21.46 5.65 15.40
CA GLU A 60 -20.17 5.91 14.76
C GLU A 60 -20.10 5.29 13.36
N ARG A 61 -20.54 4.04 13.20
CA ARG A 61 -20.64 3.39 11.88
C ARG A 61 -21.51 4.19 10.91
N VAL A 62 -22.70 4.61 11.34
CA VAL A 62 -23.60 5.40 10.50
C VAL A 62 -22.95 6.72 10.08
N ARG A 63 -22.25 7.37 11.01
CA ARG A 63 -21.54 8.63 10.73
C ARG A 63 -20.42 8.44 9.71
N LEU A 64 -19.64 7.37 9.82
CA LEU A 64 -18.58 7.05 8.86
C LEU A 64 -19.14 6.70 7.48
N LEU A 65 -20.22 5.92 7.41
CA LEU A 65 -20.87 5.60 6.13
C LEU A 65 -21.43 6.85 5.45
N GLN A 66 -22.02 7.77 6.22
CA GLN A 66 -22.48 9.06 5.67
C GLN A 66 -21.33 9.93 5.18
N ALA A 67 -20.20 9.95 5.89
CA ALA A 67 -19.01 10.66 5.44
C ALA A 67 -18.47 10.06 4.13
N GLN A 68 -18.34 8.73 4.07
CA GLN A 68 -17.92 8.03 2.86
C GLN A 68 -18.82 8.36 1.66
N GLN A 69 -20.14 8.24 1.83
CA GLN A 69 -21.09 8.54 0.76
C GLN A 69 -21.00 9.99 0.27
N ARG A 70 -20.74 10.95 1.16
CA ARG A 70 -20.52 12.35 0.76
C ARG A 70 -19.26 12.50 -0.09
N LEU A 71 -18.14 11.93 0.35
CA LEU A 71 -16.90 11.97 -0.42
C LEU A 71 -17.05 11.26 -1.78
N GLU A 72 -17.73 10.12 -1.82
CA GLU A 72 -18.03 9.41 -3.07
C GLU A 72 -18.88 10.28 -4.00
N SER A 73 -19.92 10.93 -3.49
CA SER A 73 -20.75 11.84 -4.30
C SER A 73 -19.98 13.07 -4.82
N GLU A 74 -19.05 13.61 -4.02
CA GLU A 74 -18.18 14.72 -4.43
C GLU A 74 -17.18 14.29 -5.52
N LEU A 75 -16.71 13.04 -5.46
CA LEU A 75 -15.83 12.44 -6.49
C LEU A 75 -16.60 12.07 -7.77
N GLU A 76 -17.88 11.72 -7.66
CA GLU A 76 -18.75 11.43 -8.81
C GLU A 76 -19.23 12.70 -9.53
N ASP A 77 -19.11 13.88 -8.92
CA ASP A 77 -19.41 15.15 -9.57
C ASP A 77 -18.58 15.28 -10.87
N PRO A 78 -19.23 15.49 -12.04
CA PRO A 78 -18.53 15.65 -13.31
C PRO A 78 -17.44 16.72 -13.30
N ALA A 79 -17.60 17.80 -12.50
CA ALA A 79 -16.57 18.82 -12.35
C ALA A 79 -15.31 18.28 -11.67
N THR A 80 -15.47 17.44 -10.65
CA THR A 80 -14.35 16.77 -9.95
C THR A 80 -13.66 15.76 -10.86
N GLN A 81 -14.43 15.00 -11.65
CA GLN A 81 -13.87 14.04 -12.62
C GLN A 81 -12.99 14.71 -13.68
N GLU A 82 -13.39 15.87 -14.20
CA GLU A 82 -12.59 16.64 -15.16
C GLU A 82 -11.26 17.09 -14.53
N ILE A 83 -11.30 17.62 -13.30
CA ILE A 83 -10.10 18.03 -12.57
C ILE A 83 -9.19 16.84 -12.27
N LEU A 84 -9.75 15.70 -11.88
CA LEU A 84 -8.98 14.47 -11.63
C LEU A 84 -8.33 13.95 -12.91
N ALA A 85 -9.05 13.95 -14.03
CA ALA A 85 -8.51 13.56 -15.34
C ALA A 85 -7.37 14.49 -15.76
N ARG A 86 -7.55 15.81 -15.62
CA ARG A 86 -6.51 16.80 -15.90
C ARG A 86 -5.29 16.63 -14.99
N THR A 87 -5.50 16.39 -13.71
CA THR A 87 -4.43 16.16 -12.73
C THR A 87 -3.65 14.89 -13.05
N ARG A 88 -4.32 13.80 -13.42
CA ARG A 88 -3.66 12.56 -13.85
C ARG A 88 -2.83 12.79 -15.11
N PHE A 89 -3.44 13.39 -16.13
CA PHE A 89 -2.73 13.75 -17.37
C PHE A 89 -1.51 14.62 -17.09
N LEU A 90 -1.65 15.63 -16.24
CA LEU A 90 -0.54 16.53 -15.91
C LEU A 90 0.54 15.82 -15.09
N ASN A 91 0.18 14.95 -14.14
CA ASN A 91 1.15 14.14 -13.41
C ASN A 91 1.90 13.17 -14.32
N ASP A 92 1.22 12.60 -15.32
CA ASP A 92 1.88 11.74 -16.31
C ASP A 92 2.79 12.55 -17.23
N LEU A 93 2.39 13.78 -17.57
CA LEU A 93 3.23 14.70 -18.31
C LEU A 93 4.45 15.15 -17.48
N ILE A 94 4.28 15.42 -16.18
CA ILE A 94 5.36 15.76 -15.23
C ILE A 94 6.32 14.57 -15.08
N ARG A 95 5.80 13.34 -14.90
CA ARG A 95 6.63 12.13 -14.87
C ARG A 95 7.48 11.97 -16.13
N ARG A 96 6.93 12.33 -17.30
CA ARG A 96 7.68 12.33 -18.57
C ARG A 96 8.60 13.54 -18.75
N LYS A 97 8.35 14.65 -18.05
CA LYS A 97 9.09 15.93 -18.16
C LYS A 97 10.19 16.12 -17.12
N ASN A 98 10.26 15.29 -16.07
CA ASN A 98 11.35 15.32 -15.09
C ASN A 98 12.73 14.94 -15.65
N LEU A 99 12.85 14.77 -16.97
CA LEU A 99 14.12 14.71 -17.66
C LEU A 99 14.82 16.07 -17.52
N SER A 100 15.97 16.08 -16.84
CA SER A 100 16.87 17.23 -16.81
C SER A 100 17.50 17.43 -18.19
N TRP A 101 16.74 17.92 -19.16
CA TRP A 101 17.21 18.20 -20.52
C TRP A 101 18.49 19.04 -20.52
N THR A 102 18.55 20.03 -19.62
CA THR A 102 19.73 20.87 -19.45
C THR A 102 20.95 20.06 -19.03
N GLU A 103 20.79 19.12 -18.09
CA GLU A 103 21.87 18.27 -17.61
C GLU A 103 22.30 17.26 -18.67
N LEU A 104 21.33 16.60 -19.32
CA LEU A 104 21.59 15.68 -20.42
C LEU A 104 22.38 16.36 -21.53
N PHE A 105 21.99 17.57 -21.96
CA PHE A 105 22.72 18.29 -22.99
C PHE A 105 24.10 18.75 -22.53
N PHE A 106 24.24 19.14 -21.27
CA PHE A 106 25.53 19.52 -20.70
C PHE A 106 26.51 18.33 -20.66
N ASP A 107 26.06 17.18 -20.15
CA ASP A 107 26.86 15.95 -20.06
C ASP A 107 27.23 15.37 -21.44
N LEU A 108 26.39 15.63 -22.44
CA LEU A 108 26.58 15.19 -23.81
C LEU A 108 27.48 16.16 -24.60
N GLU A 109 27.42 17.47 -24.32
CA GLU A 109 28.36 18.46 -24.87
C GLU A 109 29.79 18.23 -24.37
N GLU A 110 29.97 17.91 -23.09
CA GLU A 110 31.28 17.62 -22.49
C GLU A 110 32.00 16.45 -23.19
N ARG A 111 31.22 15.48 -23.71
CA ARG A 111 31.74 14.27 -24.36
C ARG A 111 31.77 14.35 -25.88
N LEU A 112 31.43 15.50 -26.49
CA LEU A 112 31.30 15.63 -27.93
C LEU A 112 32.64 16.03 -28.59
N PRO A 113 33.27 15.17 -29.41
CA PRO A 113 34.51 15.51 -30.10
C PRO A 113 34.29 16.59 -31.17
N PRO A 114 35.31 17.40 -31.51
CA PRO A 114 35.17 18.54 -32.41
C PRO A 114 34.79 18.18 -33.86
N ARG A 115 34.90 16.91 -34.28
CA ARG A 115 34.59 16.43 -35.64
C ARG A 115 33.31 15.60 -35.73
N VAL A 116 32.48 15.69 -34.70
CA VAL A 116 31.23 14.99 -34.57
C VAL A 116 30.16 16.02 -34.23
N ARG A 117 28.97 15.86 -34.78
CA ARG A 117 27.81 16.71 -34.51
C ARG A 117 26.60 15.86 -34.20
N ILE A 118 25.74 16.36 -33.34
CA ILE A 118 24.46 15.71 -33.07
C ILE A 118 23.40 16.37 -33.93
N LEU A 119 22.71 15.53 -34.70
CA LEU A 119 21.66 15.91 -35.62
C LEU A 119 20.28 15.83 -34.95
N ALA A 120 20.07 14.85 -34.07
CA ALA A 120 18.83 14.68 -33.33
C ALA A 120 19.07 13.97 -31.99
N VAL A 121 18.27 14.32 -30.98
CA VAL A 121 18.23 13.67 -29.67
C VAL A 121 16.77 13.36 -29.33
N ALA A 122 16.46 12.10 -29.09
CA ALA A 122 15.13 11.61 -28.76
C ALA A 122 15.20 10.72 -27.50
N PRO A 123 15.01 11.30 -26.30
CA PRO A 123 14.90 10.52 -25.08
C PRO A 123 13.51 9.89 -24.95
N SER A 124 13.49 8.66 -24.45
CA SER A 124 12.32 7.85 -24.15
C SER A 124 12.53 7.12 -22.83
N LEU A 125 11.48 7.00 -22.02
CA LEU A 125 11.55 6.29 -20.75
C LEU A 125 11.29 4.80 -20.99
N ARG A 126 12.18 3.92 -20.51
CA ARG A 126 12.00 2.46 -20.54
C ARG A 126 10.98 2.06 -19.46
N GLU A 127 10.36 0.88 -19.61
CA GLU A 127 9.44 0.33 -18.60
C GLU A 127 10.10 0.18 -17.22
N ASP A 128 11.42 -0.05 -17.19
CA ASP A 128 12.23 -0.22 -15.99
C ASP A 128 12.53 1.11 -15.27
N GLY A 129 12.13 2.26 -15.83
CA GLY A 129 12.37 3.60 -15.30
C GLY A 129 13.67 4.25 -15.77
N ASP A 130 14.53 3.51 -16.48
CA ASP A 130 15.75 4.03 -17.09
C ASP A 130 15.45 4.96 -18.28
N LEU A 131 16.28 6.00 -18.47
CA LEU A 131 16.16 6.91 -19.60
C LEU A 131 16.94 6.39 -20.79
N GLN A 132 16.26 5.98 -21.86
CA GLN A 132 16.89 5.61 -23.12
C GLN A 132 16.94 6.82 -24.07
N VAL A 133 18.12 7.16 -24.56
CA VAL A 133 18.36 8.28 -25.46
C VAL A 133 18.75 7.75 -26.83
N GLU A 134 17.97 8.09 -27.84
CA GLU A 134 18.34 7.87 -29.24
C GLU A 134 19.02 9.13 -29.79
N LEU A 135 20.24 8.95 -30.27
CA LEU A 135 21.08 9.99 -30.84
C LEU A 135 21.25 9.73 -32.34
N GLN A 136 21.01 10.76 -33.14
CA GLN A 136 21.43 10.78 -34.54
C GLN A 136 22.68 11.64 -34.64
N VAL A 137 23.77 11.06 -35.11
CA VAL A 137 25.11 11.65 -35.05
C VAL A 137 25.69 11.72 -36.46
N GLY A 138 26.17 12.89 -36.84
CA GLY A 138 26.94 13.12 -38.07
C GLY A 138 28.43 13.23 -37.74
N SER A 139 29.30 12.61 -38.52
CA SER A 139 30.74 12.75 -38.39
C SER A 139 31.41 12.97 -39.74
N GLU A 140 32.56 13.66 -39.70
CA GLU A 140 33.39 13.89 -40.89
C GLU A 140 34.08 12.61 -41.39
N SER A 141 34.22 11.60 -40.53
CA SER A 141 34.86 10.33 -40.86
C SER A 141 34.42 9.19 -39.93
N ALA A 142 34.60 7.94 -40.37
CA ALA A 142 34.30 6.77 -39.53
C ALA A 142 35.17 6.71 -38.26
N PRO A 143 36.48 7.05 -38.27
CA PRO A 143 37.28 7.12 -37.05
C PRO A 143 36.75 8.14 -36.03
N ALA A 144 36.28 9.31 -36.48
CA ALA A 144 35.71 10.32 -35.58
C ALA A 144 34.42 9.83 -34.89
N LEU A 145 33.62 9.00 -35.57
CA LEU A 145 32.45 8.38 -34.94
C LEU A 145 32.87 7.37 -33.85
N ILE A 146 33.93 6.60 -34.09
CA ILE A 146 34.45 5.64 -33.11
C ILE A 146 34.98 6.38 -31.87
N GLU A 147 35.70 7.48 -32.07
CA GLU A 147 36.18 8.34 -30.98
C GLU A 147 35.02 8.86 -30.12
N PHE A 148 33.90 9.24 -30.72
CA PHE A 148 32.70 9.63 -29.97
C PHE A 148 32.07 8.48 -29.19
N LEU A 149 31.98 7.28 -29.78
CA LEU A 149 31.45 6.11 -29.08
C LEU A 149 32.33 5.75 -27.88
N GLN A 150 33.67 5.84 -28.01
CA GLN A 150 34.60 5.64 -26.91
C GLN A 150 34.45 6.70 -25.82
N ALA A 151 34.33 7.98 -26.18
CA ALA A 151 34.13 9.06 -25.22
C ALA A 151 32.81 8.90 -24.42
N LEU A 152 31.76 8.34 -25.05
CA LEU A 152 30.54 7.97 -24.35
C LEU A 152 30.73 6.79 -23.40
N GLU A 153 31.49 5.76 -23.80
CA GLU A 153 31.77 4.56 -22.98
C GLU A 153 32.64 4.86 -21.76
N GLU A 154 33.54 5.84 -21.84
CA GLU A 154 34.39 6.26 -20.71
C GLU A 154 33.60 6.97 -19.60
N GLY A 155 32.35 7.38 -19.85
CA GLY A 155 31.52 8.08 -18.90
C GLY A 155 30.63 7.19 -18.04
N ASP A 156 30.59 7.43 -16.73
CA ASP A 156 29.69 6.70 -15.81
C ASP A 156 28.19 6.99 -16.05
N LYS A 157 27.86 8.13 -16.68
CA LYS A 157 26.47 8.57 -16.91
C LYS A 157 25.79 7.93 -18.12
N PHE A 158 26.56 7.36 -19.06
CA PHE A 158 26.04 6.78 -20.30
C PHE A 158 26.37 5.28 -20.35
N ARG A 159 25.34 4.43 -20.29
CA ARG A 159 25.44 2.96 -20.27
C ARG A 159 24.76 2.34 -21.49
N GLU A 160 25.00 1.06 -21.74
CA GLU A 160 24.34 0.29 -22.81
C GLU A 160 24.40 0.96 -24.20
N ILE A 161 25.56 1.44 -24.61
CA ILE A 161 25.74 2.11 -25.90
C ILE A 161 25.61 1.09 -27.03
N ALA A 162 24.67 1.33 -27.94
CA ALA A 162 24.35 0.45 -29.06
C ALA A 162 24.25 1.23 -30.37
N LEU A 163 25.12 0.90 -31.33
CA LEU A 163 25.00 1.40 -32.70
C LEU A 163 23.87 0.65 -33.43
N ARG A 164 22.81 1.37 -33.78
CA ARG A 164 21.62 0.81 -34.47
C ARG A 164 21.79 0.78 -35.98
N SER A 165 22.30 1.85 -36.55
CA SER A 165 22.53 1.97 -37.98
C SER A 165 23.68 2.92 -38.27
N GLN A 166 24.37 2.69 -39.38
CA GLN A 166 25.41 3.57 -39.91
C GLN A 166 25.21 3.69 -41.41
N ASN A 167 25.07 4.92 -41.90
CA ASN A 167 25.00 5.26 -43.30
C ASN A 167 26.21 6.11 -43.68
N ARG A 168 26.83 5.79 -44.81
CA ARG A 168 27.88 6.62 -45.41
C ARG A 168 27.27 7.43 -46.53
N SER A 169 27.40 8.75 -46.44
CA SER A 169 27.01 9.66 -47.51
C SER A 169 28.02 9.56 -48.65
N THR A 170 27.54 9.35 -49.88
CA THR A 170 28.36 9.39 -51.12
C THR A 170 28.27 10.74 -51.84
N GLY A 171 27.56 11.71 -51.27
CA GLY A 171 27.36 13.05 -51.85
C GLY A 171 28.09 14.16 -51.08
N ASN A 172 28.09 15.38 -51.64
CA ASN A 172 28.72 16.59 -51.08
C ASN A 172 27.97 17.14 -49.85
N GLN A 173 27.61 16.27 -48.90
CA GLN A 173 27.06 16.64 -47.60
C GLN A 173 28.20 16.87 -46.60
N PRO A 174 28.02 17.81 -45.65
CA PRO A 174 29.04 18.11 -44.65
C PRO A 174 29.24 16.99 -43.61
N ASP A 175 28.39 15.96 -43.62
CA ASP A 175 28.53 14.73 -42.81
C ASP A 175 28.84 13.56 -43.73
N ALA A 176 30.05 13.00 -43.62
CA ALA A 176 30.46 11.85 -44.42
C ALA A 176 29.84 10.55 -43.91
N VAL A 177 29.58 10.47 -42.60
CA VAL A 177 28.99 9.32 -41.93
C VAL A 177 27.87 9.81 -41.01
N THR A 178 26.71 9.15 -41.08
CA THR A 178 25.60 9.36 -40.15
C THR A 178 25.31 8.06 -39.42
N ALA A 179 25.18 8.12 -38.10
CA ALA A 179 24.89 6.96 -37.26
C ALA A 179 23.69 7.22 -36.36
N GLN A 180 22.92 6.16 -36.10
CA GLN A 180 21.93 6.13 -35.03
C GLN A 180 22.50 5.33 -33.87
N VAL A 181 22.63 5.99 -32.72
CA VAL A 181 23.18 5.41 -31.49
C VAL A 181 22.09 5.44 -30.43
N SER A 182 21.89 4.33 -29.74
CA SER A 182 21.02 4.25 -28.58
C SER A 182 21.88 4.10 -27.34
N VAL A 183 21.54 4.82 -26.28
CA VAL A 183 22.32 4.88 -25.03
C VAL A 183 21.34 4.99 -23.87
N VAL A 184 21.64 4.35 -22.75
CA VAL A 184 20.90 4.53 -21.49
C VAL A 184 21.60 5.61 -20.66
N TYR A 185 20.87 6.67 -20.34
CA TYR A 185 21.34 7.77 -19.51
C TYR A 185 20.92 7.55 -18.05
N VAL A 186 21.87 7.71 -17.14
CA VAL A 186 21.67 7.59 -15.70
C VAL A 186 21.64 8.99 -15.11
N GLN A 187 20.50 9.37 -14.55
CA GLN A 187 20.34 10.64 -13.84
C GLN A 187 20.69 10.42 -12.36
N GLU A 188 21.48 11.31 -11.77
CA GLU A 188 21.82 11.29 -10.33
C GLU A 188 20.67 11.79 -9.44
#